data_AF-A0A0N4XU43-F1
#
_entry.id   AF-A0A0N4XU43-F1
#
_cell.length_a   1.000
_cell.length_b   1.000
_cell.length_c   1.000
_cell.angle_alpha   90.00
_cell.angle_beta   90.00
_cell.angle_gamma   90.00
#
_symmetry.space_group_name_H-M   'P 1'
#
loop_
_entity.id
_entity.type
_entity.pdbx_description
1 polymer ?
#
loop_
_entity_poly.entity_id
_entity_poly.type
_entity_poly.pdbx_seq_one_letter_code
_entity_poly.pdbx_strand_id
1 'polypeptide(L)'
;MVRYLLDWKQQQQQLVFTTTGDGAMGKNKDMCALSAHLLYHVVVKDKHTARLIVETGLPHRRTFVPWTEAKKFQGETMMLALDLIEFDPVYTKVFELVFGGILICDSIHCAKEVVYDSQVKLRAVTARGDDLKPTGTMSGGAPDRRGPILMDLIDYTKFKSEIAFKEREVQKLGQEVAKYDKVRGRYSELKDKLERASARLEALKESFKDGPLQQLCEEIKVLEKDLPECDALLREMTKQAKELNDRINAYEERKRNEQAFIVRLFCSKFGR
;
A
#
# COMPACT_ATOMS: atom_id res chain seq x y z
N MET A 1 -5.17 32.11 -2.92
CA MET A 1 -6.12 31.27 -2.15
C MET A 1 -5.86 29.75 -2.29
N VAL A 2 -4.65 29.26 -2.62
CA VAL A 2 -4.33 27.80 -2.59
C VAL A 2 -2.83 27.55 -2.25
N ARG A 3 -2.22 28.29 -1.32
CA ARG A 3 -0.80 28.01 -0.96
C ARG A 3 -0.40 28.20 0.50
N TYR A 4 -1.35 28.49 1.39
CA TYR A 4 -1.08 28.71 2.83
C TYR A 4 -1.62 27.61 3.76
N LEU A 5 -2.19 26.53 3.23
CA LEU A 5 -2.79 25.46 4.05
C LEU A 5 -1.89 24.23 4.26
N LEU A 6 -0.70 24.16 3.64
CA LEU A 6 0.18 23.00 3.73
C LEU A 6 1.39 23.17 4.66
N ASP A 7 1.60 24.37 5.22
CA ASP A 7 2.72 24.64 6.15
C ASP A 7 2.28 24.72 7.63
N TRP A 8 0.96 24.78 7.89
CA TRP A 8 0.43 24.98 9.24
C TRP A 8 0.55 23.74 10.14
N LYS A 9 0.81 22.56 9.56
CA LYS A 9 0.89 21.30 10.30
C LYS A 9 2.31 20.90 10.73
N GLN A 10 3.33 21.68 10.35
CA GLN A 10 4.74 21.28 10.54
C GLN A 10 5.54 22.23 11.46
N GLN A 11 4.91 23.25 12.07
CA GLN A 11 5.62 24.32 12.78
C GLN A 11 5.02 24.76 14.14
N GLN A 12 4.29 23.90 14.85
CA GLN A 12 3.81 24.20 16.23
C GLN A 12 4.46 23.34 17.33
N GLN A 13 5.59 22.69 17.05
CA GLN A 13 6.61 22.49 18.08
C GLN A 13 7.41 23.78 18.24
N GLN A 14 6.99 24.68 19.13
CA GLN A 14 7.88 25.45 20.01
C GLN A 14 7.10 26.27 21.04
N LEU A 15 7.65 26.27 22.25
CA LEU A 15 7.20 26.95 23.46
C LEU A 15 7.21 28.50 23.36
N VAL A 16 6.54 29.09 24.37
CA VAL A 16 6.83 30.36 25.10
C VAL A 16 5.95 31.59 24.76
N PHE A 17 5.07 31.88 25.73
CA PHE A 17 4.69 33.16 26.36
C PHE A 17 5.04 34.51 25.69
N THR A 18 4.08 35.47 25.78
CA THR A 18 4.18 36.77 26.50
C THR A 18 2.86 37.56 26.35
N THR A 19 2.15 37.86 27.45
CA THR A 19 1.89 39.21 28.05
C THR A 19 1.22 40.22 27.09
N THR A 20 0.19 41.01 27.40
CA THR A 20 -0.01 41.93 28.54
C THR A 20 -1.34 42.70 28.33
N GLY A 21 -2.00 43.18 29.39
CA GLY A 21 -2.67 44.50 29.39
C GLY A 21 -4.21 44.60 29.38
N ASP A 22 -4.76 44.87 30.57
CA ASP A 22 -5.83 45.84 30.91
C ASP A 22 -7.14 45.97 30.10
N GLY A 23 -8.26 45.97 30.84
CA GLY A 23 -9.35 46.92 30.56
C GLY A 23 -10.80 46.39 30.66
N ALA A 24 -11.51 46.94 31.65
CA ALA A 24 -12.94 47.25 31.66
C ALA A 24 -14.00 46.14 31.87
N MET A 25 -14.61 46.24 33.06
CA MET A 25 -16.04 46.06 33.36
C MET A 25 -16.97 45.84 32.15
N GLY A 26 -17.68 44.71 32.16
CA GLY A 26 -18.88 44.47 31.36
C GLY A 26 -19.82 43.54 32.12
N LYS A 27 -20.83 44.12 32.77
CA LYS A 27 -21.89 43.41 33.47
C LYS A 27 -22.63 42.50 32.48
N ASN A 28 -22.70 41.19 32.76
CA ASN A 28 -23.87 40.41 32.42
C ASN A 28 -24.13 39.37 33.51
N LYS A 29 -25.31 39.52 34.10
CA LYS A 29 -25.86 38.69 35.16
C LYS A 29 -26.53 37.51 34.49
N ASP A 30 -25.92 36.33 34.57
CA ASP A 30 -26.65 35.07 34.62
C ASP A 30 -26.12 34.28 35.82
N MET A 31 -26.89 34.43 36.89
CA MET A 31 -26.67 33.83 38.19
C MET A 31 -27.24 32.41 38.16
N CYS A 32 -26.41 31.40 37.94
CA CYS A 32 -26.73 30.04 38.36
C CYS A 32 -25.87 29.71 39.58
N ALA A 33 -26.43 30.01 40.75
CA ALA A 33 -25.87 29.71 42.04
C ALA A 33 -25.86 28.20 42.27
N LEU A 34 -24.71 27.55 42.03
CA LEU A 34 -24.41 26.24 42.59
C LEU A 34 -22.98 26.29 43.17
N SER A 35 -22.95 26.68 44.44
CA SER A 35 -21.85 26.49 45.41
C SER A 35 -20.44 26.87 44.92
N ALA A 36 -20.09 28.14 45.09
CA ALA A 36 -18.70 28.62 45.09
C ALA A 36 -17.84 28.02 46.23
N HIS A 37 -18.37 27.07 47.01
CA HIS A 37 -17.73 26.53 48.21
C HIS A 37 -16.82 25.32 47.93
N LEU A 38 -16.90 24.70 46.74
CA LEU A 38 -15.99 23.61 46.35
C LEU A 38 -14.70 24.09 45.65
N LEU A 39 -14.63 25.38 45.27
CA LEU A 39 -13.47 25.98 44.57
C LEU A 39 -12.24 26.23 45.47
N TYR A 40 -12.32 25.93 46.76
CA TYR A 40 -11.28 26.25 47.73
C TYR A 40 -10.69 25.03 48.46
N HIS A 41 -10.98 23.83 47.98
CA HIS A 41 -10.38 22.61 48.53
C HIS A 41 -8.93 22.50 48.10
N VAL A 42 -8.02 22.48 49.08
CA VAL A 42 -6.59 22.32 48.83
C VAL A 42 -6.23 20.88 49.10
N VAL A 43 -5.85 20.16 48.05
CA VAL A 43 -5.41 18.77 48.13
C VAL A 43 -4.00 18.74 48.73
N VAL A 44 -3.80 17.97 49.79
CA VAL A 44 -2.51 17.91 50.51
C VAL A 44 -2.03 16.48 50.56
N LYS A 45 -0.72 16.23 50.46
CA LYS A 45 -0.16 14.87 50.47
C LYS A 45 -0.63 14.01 51.66
N ASP A 46 -0.54 14.55 52.88
CA ASP A 46 -0.80 13.82 54.12
C ASP A 46 -1.59 14.64 55.15
N LYS A 47 -2.28 13.96 56.08
CA LYS A 47 -3.01 14.60 57.18
C LYS A 47 -2.10 15.43 58.09
N HIS A 48 -0.84 15.02 58.23
CA HIS A 48 0.19 15.76 58.96
C HIS A 48 0.46 17.12 58.31
N THR A 49 0.62 17.14 56.99
CA THR A 49 0.88 18.35 56.21
C THR A 49 -0.32 19.29 56.23
N ALA A 50 -1.54 18.76 56.20
CA ALA A 50 -2.76 19.55 56.35
C ALA A 50 -2.84 20.22 57.75
N ARG A 51 -2.48 19.51 58.82
CA ARG A 51 -2.40 20.09 60.17
C ARG A 51 -1.35 21.18 60.27
N LEU A 52 -0.14 20.92 59.74
CA LEU A 52 0.95 21.90 59.75
C LEU A 52 0.56 23.21 59.05
N ILE A 53 -0.17 23.13 57.93
CA ILE A 53 -0.64 24.30 57.17
C ILE A 53 -1.76 25.05 57.91
N VAL A 54 -2.59 24.34 58.70
CA VAL A 54 -3.62 24.99 59.53
C VAL A 54 -3.00 25.65 60.76
N GLU A 55 -2.02 25.00 61.39
CA GLU A 55 -1.32 25.51 62.59
C GLU A 55 -0.42 26.71 62.28
N THR A 56 0.14 26.77 61.06
CA THR A 56 0.96 27.93 60.59
C THR A 56 0.12 29.17 60.26
N GLY A 57 -1.21 29.06 60.27
CA GLY A 57 -2.14 30.18 60.14
C GLY A 57 -2.38 30.60 58.69
N LEU A 58 -3.65 30.55 58.28
CA LEU A 58 -4.08 30.97 56.94
C LEU A 58 -4.94 32.22 57.03
N PRO A 59 -4.81 33.15 56.07
CA PRO A 59 -5.61 34.38 56.06
C PRO A 59 -7.10 34.12 55.82
N HIS A 60 -7.48 32.95 55.29
CA HIS A 60 -8.86 32.56 55.04
C HIS A 60 -9.08 31.08 55.35
N ARG A 61 -10.28 30.73 55.86
CA ARG A 61 -10.67 29.35 56.14
C ARG A 61 -10.73 28.55 54.83
N ARG A 62 -9.92 27.49 54.74
CA ARG A 62 -9.90 26.53 53.63
C ARG A 62 -10.08 25.11 54.16
N THR A 63 -10.63 24.24 53.33
CA THR A 63 -10.82 22.83 53.66
C THR A 63 -9.75 22.01 52.93
N PHE A 64 -8.92 21.30 53.69
CA PHE A 64 -7.82 20.51 53.14
C PHE A 64 -8.23 19.05 53.02
N VAL A 65 -7.96 18.43 51.86
CA VAL A 65 -8.28 17.02 51.59
C VAL A 65 -6.99 16.23 51.42
N PRO A 66 -6.65 15.31 52.34
CA PRO A 66 -5.42 14.53 52.24
C PRO A 66 -5.45 13.47 51.12
N TRP A 67 -4.45 13.45 50.25
CA TRP A 67 -4.28 12.70 49.00
C TRP A 67 -3.90 11.21 49.16
N THR A 68 -3.63 10.74 50.38
CA THR A 68 -3.12 9.38 50.59
C THR A 68 -4.03 8.30 49.98
N GLU A 69 -3.39 7.46 49.14
CA GLU A 69 -3.85 6.28 48.37
C GLU A 69 -5.05 5.54 48.97
N ALA A 70 -5.89 4.97 48.09
CA ALA A 70 -7.07 4.13 48.34
C ALA A 70 -7.34 3.87 49.83
N LYS A 71 -8.09 4.77 50.47
CA LYS A 71 -8.31 4.71 51.91
C LYS A 71 -9.33 3.63 52.21
N LYS A 72 -8.95 2.68 53.05
CA LYS A 72 -9.91 1.78 53.69
C LYS A 72 -10.67 2.58 54.74
N PHE A 73 -11.95 2.86 54.50
CA PHE A 73 -12.85 3.39 55.52
C PHE A 73 -13.62 2.20 56.10
N GLN A 74 -13.38 1.90 57.38
CA GLN A 74 -13.96 0.74 58.07
C GLN A 74 -13.75 -0.62 57.36
N GLY A 75 -12.63 -0.78 56.63
CA GLY A 75 -12.31 -2.01 55.89
C GLY A 75 -12.84 -2.05 54.45
N GLU A 76 -13.66 -1.09 54.04
CA GLU A 76 -14.14 -0.95 52.66
C GLU A 76 -13.31 0.05 51.86
N THR A 77 -13.13 -0.21 50.57
CA THR A 77 -12.26 0.56 49.68
C THR A 77 -12.94 1.84 49.19
N MET A 78 -12.21 2.96 49.25
CA MET A 78 -12.63 4.24 48.70
C MET A 78 -11.55 4.82 47.79
N MET A 79 -11.94 5.29 46.62
CA MET A 79 -11.05 5.91 45.63
C MET A 79 -11.63 7.24 45.14
N LEU A 80 -10.77 8.17 44.76
CA LEU A 80 -11.21 9.39 44.09
C LEU A 80 -11.55 9.05 42.63
N ALA A 81 -12.65 9.59 42.10
CA ALA A 81 -13.02 9.34 40.71
C ALA A 81 -11.95 9.82 39.71
N LEU A 82 -11.20 10.87 40.07
CA LEU A 82 -10.10 11.41 39.28
C LEU A 82 -8.94 10.40 39.12
N ASP A 83 -8.72 9.53 40.09
CA ASP A 83 -7.62 8.56 40.07
C ASP A 83 -7.93 7.33 39.19
N LEU A 84 -9.20 7.15 38.83
CA LEU A 84 -9.69 6.02 38.04
C LEU A 84 -9.76 6.32 36.54
N ILE A 85 -9.43 7.55 36.14
CA ILE A 85 -9.53 8.02 34.76
C ILE A 85 -8.18 8.53 34.27
N GLU A 86 -7.82 8.11 33.05
CA GLU A 86 -6.68 8.66 32.33
C GLU A 86 -7.16 9.76 31.38
N PHE A 87 -6.51 10.92 31.44
CA PHE A 87 -6.84 12.06 30.58
C PHE A 87 -5.58 12.85 30.25
N ASP A 88 -5.66 13.63 29.17
CA ASP A 88 -4.58 14.54 28.77
C ASP A 88 -4.42 15.67 29.80
N PRO A 89 -3.20 15.95 30.30
CA PRO A 89 -2.94 16.96 31.32
C PRO A 89 -3.38 18.38 30.95
N VAL A 90 -3.64 18.67 29.66
CA VAL A 90 -4.24 19.93 29.25
C VAL A 90 -5.63 20.13 29.87
N TYR A 91 -6.36 19.06 30.15
CA TYR A 91 -7.71 19.08 30.71
C TYR A 91 -7.79 18.89 32.22
N THR A 92 -6.67 18.87 32.95
CA THR A 92 -6.63 18.61 34.39
C THR A 92 -7.64 19.45 35.17
N LYS A 93 -7.71 20.76 34.92
CA LYS A 93 -8.65 21.66 35.62
C LYS A 93 -10.13 21.30 35.37
N VAL A 94 -10.44 20.76 34.20
CA VAL A 94 -11.81 20.36 33.83
C VAL A 94 -12.17 19.06 34.53
N PHE A 95 -11.27 18.07 34.50
CA PHE A 95 -11.49 16.80 35.18
C PHE A 95 -11.49 16.94 36.71
N GLU A 96 -10.65 17.82 37.28
CA GLU A 96 -10.71 18.19 38.70
C GLU A 96 -12.05 18.85 39.06
N LEU A 97 -12.60 19.71 38.20
CA LEU A 97 -13.90 20.33 38.43
C LEU A 97 -15.05 19.30 38.43
N VAL A 98 -15.02 18.33 37.51
CA VAL A 98 -16.10 17.35 37.33
C VAL A 98 -15.98 16.18 38.31
N PHE A 99 -14.77 15.66 38.53
CA PHE A 99 -14.50 14.42 39.27
C PHE A 99 -13.73 14.61 40.58
N GLY A 100 -13.10 15.78 40.80
CA GLY A 100 -12.31 16.03 42.01
C GLY A 100 -13.12 16.11 43.31
N GLY A 101 -14.45 16.24 43.22
CA GLY A 101 -15.38 16.19 44.35
C GLY A 101 -16.17 14.89 44.47
N ILE A 102 -15.82 13.85 43.70
CA ILE A 102 -16.56 12.59 43.62
C ILE A 102 -15.71 11.45 44.18
N LEU A 103 -16.25 10.77 45.19
CA LEU A 103 -15.66 9.58 45.78
C LEU A 103 -16.38 8.33 45.26
N ILE A 104 -15.63 7.28 44.98
CA ILE A 104 -16.15 5.98 44.57
C ILE A 104 -15.98 5.01 45.73
N CYS A 105 -17.09 4.41 46.15
CA CYS A 105 -17.17 3.50 47.29
C CYS A 105 -17.69 2.12 46.82
N ASP A 106 -17.25 1.04 47.47
CA ASP A 106 -17.75 -0.30 47.15
C ASP A 106 -19.19 -0.53 47.62
N SER A 107 -19.56 0.02 48.79
CA SER A 107 -20.85 -0.17 49.44
C SER A 107 -21.58 1.16 49.67
N ILE A 108 -22.92 1.07 49.73
CA ILE A 108 -23.77 2.19 50.11
C ILE A 108 -23.58 2.60 51.59
N HIS A 109 -23.14 1.67 52.44
CA HIS A 109 -22.86 1.97 53.84
C HIS A 109 -21.68 2.94 53.98
N CYS A 110 -20.53 2.61 53.38
CA CYS A 110 -19.38 3.51 53.33
C CYS A 110 -19.74 4.84 52.63
N ALA A 111 -20.48 4.81 51.52
CA ALA A 111 -20.91 6.03 50.85
C ALA A 111 -21.74 6.97 51.75
N LYS A 112 -22.66 6.43 52.57
CA LYS A 112 -23.45 7.23 53.52
C LYS A 112 -22.58 7.86 54.60
N GLU A 113 -21.69 7.08 55.20
CA GLU A 113 -20.83 7.59 56.26
C GLU A 113 -19.93 8.72 55.76
N VAL A 114 -19.33 8.56 54.57
CA VAL A 114 -18.44 9.55 53.98
C VAL A 114 -19.17 10.83 53.57
N VAL A 115 -20.38 10.70 53.00
CA VAL A 115 -21.18 11.86 52.54
C VAL A 115 -21.69 12.69 53.71
N TYR A 116 -22.06 12.05 54.82
CA TYR A 116 -22.62 12.72 56.01
C TYR A 116 -21.57 13.02 57.10
N ASP A 117 -20.33 12.56 56.94
CA ASP A 117 -19.24 12.90 57.85
C ASP A 117 -18.99 14.42 57.85
N SER A 118 -18.92 14.99 59.06
CA SER A 118 -18.77 16.43 59.27
C SER A 118 -17.49 17.04 58.68
N GLN A 119 -16.44 16.23 58.49
CA GLN A 119 -15.13 16.63 57.97
C GLN A 119 -15.03 16.48 56.44
N VAL A 120 -15.76 15.55 55.83
CA VAL A 120 -15.63 15.22 54.41
C VAL A 120 -16.72 15.89 53.57
N LYS A 121 -18.01 15.58 53.80
CA LYS A 121 -19.15 16.14 53.05
C LYS A 121 -18.95 16.19 51.53
N LEU A 122 -18.45 15.11 50.94
CA LEU A 122 -18.25 14.97 49.49
C LEU A 122 -19.33 14.07 48.88
N ARG A 123 -19.56 14.20 47.57
CA ARG A 123 -20.46 13.32 46.81
C ARG A 123 -19.83 11.94 46.71
N ALA A 124 -20.59 10.88 46.98
CA ALA A 124 -20.12 9.51 46.85
C ALA A 124 -21.00 8.72 45.88
N VAL A 125 -20.36 7.92 45.03
CA VAL A 125 -21.00 7.04 44.06
C VAL A 125 -20.59 5.60 44.35
N THR A 126 -21.54 4.67 44.42
CA THR A 126 -21.22 3.26 44.64
C THR A 126 -20.85 2.56 43.34
N ALA A 127 -20.12 1.44 43.41
CA ALA A 127 -19.87 0.58 42.25
C ALA A 127 -21.16 0.08 41.54
N ARG A 128 -22.30 0.10 42.25
CA ARG A 128 -23.62 -0.25 41.72
C ARG A 128 -24.36 0.91 41.05
N GLY A 129 -23.81 2.13 41.14
CA GLY A 129 -24.40 3.33 40.54
C GLY A 129 -25.32 4.13 41.46
N ASP A 130 -25.31 3.87 42.77
CA ASP A 130 -26.02 4.73 43.73
C ASP A 130 -25.25 6.03 43.91
N ASP A 131 -25.89 7.17 43.71
CA ASP A 131 -25.31 8.51 43.86
C ASP A 131 -25.86 9.19 45.12
N LEU A 132 -24.96 9.52 46.04
CA LEU A 132 -25.24 10.17 47.31
C LEU A 132 -24.61 11.55 47.34
N LYS A 133 -25.44 12.57 47.56
CA LYS A 133 -25.02 13.96 47.64
C LYS A 133 -25.05 14.48 49.08
N PRO A 134 -24.13 15.36 49.48
CA PRO A 134 -24.12 15.99 50.81
C PRO A 134 -25.37 16.80 51.13
N THR A 135 -26.17 17.13 50.11
CA THR A 135 -27.48 17.81 50.23
C THR A 135 -28.58 16.90 50.78
N GLY A 136 -28.30 15.62 51.05
CA GLY A 136 -29.29 14.65 51.52
C GLY A 136 -30.06 13.97 50.39
N THR A 137 -29.66 14.18 49.14
CA THR A 137 -30.28 13.54 47.97
C THR A 137 -29.54 12.24 47.66
N MET A 138 -30.29 11.14 47.60
CA MET A 138 -29.78 9.83 47.18
C MET A 138 -30.57 9.36 45.97
N SER A 139 -29.88 9.05 44.88
CA SER A 139 -30.46 8.45 43.69
C SER A 139 -29.87 7.05 43.51
N GLY A 140 -30.71 6.05 43.69
CA GLY A 140 -30.41 4.63 43.48
C GLY A 140 -31.66 3.93 42.95
N GLY A 141 -31.48 3.01 42.00
CA GLY A 141 -32.59 2.34 41.31
C GLY A 141 -32.11 1.05 40.64
N ALA A 142 -33.05 0.31 40.03
CA ALA A 142 -32.68 -0.84 39.21
C ALA A 142 -31.84 -0.35 38.01
N PRO A 143 -30.70 -0.99 37.71
CA PRO A 143 -29.92 -0.63 36.54
C PRO A 143 -30.79 -0.76 35.28
N ASP A 144 -30.65 0.18 34.37
CA ASP A 144 -31.32 0.12 33.07
C ASP A 144 -30.94 -1.19 32.37
N ARG A 145 -31.86 -1.78 31.60
CA ARG A 145 -31.56 -2.99 30.81
C ARG A 145 -30.50 -2.74 29.74
N ARG A 146 -30.27 -1.47 29.41
CA ARG A 146 -29.18 -1.02 28.54
C ARG A 146 -27.87 -1.06 29.33
N GLY A 147 -26.89 -1.80 28.82
CA GLY A 147 -25.55 -1.89 29.40
C GLY A 147 -24.84 -0.53 29.49
N PRO A 148 -23.63 -0.50 30.09
CA PRO A 148 -22.89 0.74 30.26
C PRO A 148 -22.46 1.34 28.92
N ILE A 149 -22.98 2.53 28.60
CA ILE A 149 -22.70 3.29 27.36
C ILE A 149 -21.19 3.50 27.13
N LEU A 150 -20.41 3.61 28.22
CA LEU A 150 -18.95 3.75 28.13
C LEU A 150 -18.28 2.52 27.51
N MET A 151 -18.84 1.31 27.69
CA MET A 151 -18.33 0.10 27.06
C MET A 151 -18.56 0.14 25.55
N ASP A 152 -19.75 0.57 25.12
CA ASP A 152 -20.05 0.76 23.70
C ASP A 152 -19.12 1.80 23.06
N LEU A 153 -18.76 2.85 23.80
CA LEU A 153 -17.81 3.87 23.32
C LEU A 153 -16.40 3.29 23.15
N ILE A 154 -15.94 2.44 24.08
CA ILE A 154 -14.65 1.74 23.97
C ILE A 154 -14.64 0.90 22.69
N ASP A 155 -15.68 0.08 22.47
CA ASP A 155 -15.73 -0.78 21.30
C ASP A 155 -15.84 0.03 20.01
N TYR A 156 -16.61 1.11 20.02
CA TYR A 156 -16.67 2.06 18.90
C TYR A 156 -15.29 2.66 18.57
N THR A 157 -14.52 3.09 19.57
CA THR A 157 -13.17 3.64 19.32
C THR A 157 -12.22 2.60 18.75
N LYS A 158 -12.30 1.35 19.22
CA LYS A 158 -11.51 0.24 18.66
C LYS A 158 -11.87 -0.01 17.20
N PHE A 159 -13.15 -0.19 16.88
CA PHE A 159 -13.59 -0.41 15.50
C PHE A 159 -13.23 0.75 14.58
N LYS A 160 -13.36 1.99 15.06
CA LYS A 160 -12.94 3.18 14.30
C LYS A 160 -11.44 3.15 13.99
N SER A 161 -10.62 2.74 14.96
CA SER A 161 -9.16 2.64 14.78
C SER A 161 -8.78 1.53 13.80
N GLU A 162 -9.49 0.41 13.84
CA GLU A 162 -9.31 -0.73 12.94
C GLU A 162 -9.71 -0.39 11.50
N ILE A 163 -10.84 0.29 11.31
CA ILE A 163 -11.27 0.80 10.00
C ILE A 163 -10.21 1.72 9.42
N ALA A 164 -9.72 2.71 10.19
CA ALA A 164 -8.69 3.62 9.73
C ALA A 164 -7.34 2.92 9.42
N PHE A 165 -7.05 1.79 10.08
CA PHE A 165 -5.90 0.97 9.73
C PHE A 165 -6.12 0.22 8.41
N LYS A 166 -7.27 -0.44 8.25
CA LYS A 166 -7.63 -1.20 7.05
C LYS A 166 -7.74 -0.30 5.81
N GLU A 167 -8.30 0.89 5.92
CA GLU A 167 -8.35 1.87 4.84
C GLU A 167 -6.94 2.26 4.36
N ARG A 168 -5.99 2.43 5.29
CA ARG A 168 -4.58 2.69 4.94
C ARG A 168 -3.92 1.50 4.26
N GLU A 169 -4.23 0.27 4.67
CA GLU A 169 -3.74 -0.94 3.98
C GLU A 169 -4.29 -1.02 2.56
N VAL A 170 -5.60 -0.81 2.38
CA VAL A 170 -6.25 -0.80 1.05
C VAL A 170 -5.63 0.27 0.16
N GLN A 171 -5.38 1.46 0.68
CA GLN A 171 -4.73 2.53 -0.07
C GLN A 171 -3.30 2.14 -0.52
N LYS A 172 -2.51 1.52 0.36
CA LYS A 172 -1.16 1.03 0.04
C LYS A 172 -1.20 -0.05 -1.05
N LEU A 173 -2.06 -1.06 -0.88
CA LEU A 173 -2.22 -2.13 -1.86
C LEU A 173 -2.70 -1.59 -3.20
N GLY A 174 -3.63 -0.62 -3.21
CA GLY A 174 -4.08 0.05 -4.43
C GLY A 174 -2.95 0.77 -5.16
N GLN A 175 -2.02 1.39 -4.43
CA GLN A 175 -0.82 2.01 -5.03
C GLN A 175 0.13 0.97 -5.62
N GLU A 176 0.27 -0.20 -5.00
CA GLU A 176 1.09 -1.29 -5.52
C GLU A 176 0.48 -1.88 -6.79
N VAL A 177 -0.83 -2.16 -6.81
CA VAL A 177 -1.54 -2.64 -8.00
C VAL A 177 -1.39 -1.65 -9.15
N ALA A 178 -1.53 -0.35 -8.91
CA ALA A 178 -1.34 0.67 -9.94
C ALA A 178 0.09 0.70 -10.52
N LYS A 179 1.12 0.30 -9.74
CA LYS A 179 2.48 0.13 -10.26
C LYS A 179 2.57 -1.09 -11.19
N TYR A 180 1.96 -2.21 -10.80
CA TYR A 180 1.94 -3.43 -11.60
C TYR A 180 1.12 -3.28 -12.89
N ASP A 181 0.03 -2.52 -12.88
CA ASP A 181 -0.78 -2.26 -14.09
C ASP A 181 0.03 -1.57 -15.20
N LYS A 182 0.93 -0.65 -14.84
CA LYS A 182 1.84 -0.02 -15.82
C LYS A 182 2.79 -1.04 -16.46
N VAL A 183 3.33 -1.96 -15.65
CA VAL A 183 4.20 -3.03 -16.12
C VAL A 183 3.42 -4.00 -17.00
N ARG A 184 2.20 -4.36 -16.60
CA ARG A 184 1.29 -5.21 -17.36
C ARG A 184 0.94 -4.61 -18.72
N GLY A 185 0.68 -3.30 -18.79
CA GLY A 185 0.46 -2.58 -20.05
C GLY A 185 1.65 -2.70 -21.00
N ARG A 186 2.87 -2.42 -20.51
CA ARG A 186 4.10 -2.57 -21.30
C ARG A 186 4.34 -4.01 -21.76
N TYR A 187 4.07 -4.97 -20.87
CA TYR A 187 4.20 -6.39 -21.20
C TYR A 187 3.23 -6.79 -22.32
N SER A 188 1.98 -6.34 -22.26
CA SER A 188 0.98 -6.59 -23.32
C SER A 188 1.43 -6.01 -24.66
N GLU A 189 1.87 -4.74 -24.69
CA GLU A 189 2.36 -4.11 -25.91
C GLU A 189 3.56 -4.85 -26.52
N LEU A 190 4.50 -5.29 -25.68
CA LEU A 190 5.69 -6.01 -26.13
C LEU A 190 5.35 -7.42 -26.62
N LYS A 191 4.39 -8.08 -25.96
CA LYS A 191 3.86 -9.38 -26.37
C LYS A 191 3.18 -9.27 -27.74
N ASP A 192 2.34 -8.27 -27.96
CA ASP A 192 1.69 -8.05 -29.26
C ASP A 192 2.71 -7.76 -30.37
N LYS A 193 3.78 -7.02 -30.05
CA LYS A 193 4.89 -6.77 -30.99
C LYS A 193 5.62 -8.07 -31.33
N LEU A 194 5.88 -8.92 -30.33
CA LEU A 194 6.53 -10.20 -30.53
C LEU A 194 5.66 -11.13 -31.40
N GLU A 195 4.37 -11.25 -31.12
CA GLU A 195 3.44 -12.08 -31.88
C GLU A 195 3.33 -11.63 -33.35
N ARG A 196 3.25 -10.31 -33.60
CA ARG A 196 3.28 -9.77 -34.97
C ARG A 196 4.61 -10.06 -35.67
N ALA A 197 5.74 -9.91 -34.97
CA ALA A 197 7.06 -10.18 -35.54
C ALA A 197 7.24 -11.67 -35.86
N SER A 198 6.81 -12.58 -34.97
CA SER A 198 6.87 -14.01 -35.21
C SER A 198 5.95 -14.44 -36.35
N ALA A 199 4.72 -13.92 -36.41
CA ALA A 199 3.81 -14.22 -37.51
C ALA A 199 4.38 -13.74 -38.86
N ARG A 200 4.98 -12.55 -38.90
CA ARG A 200 5.66 -12.04 -40.10
C ARG A 200 6.84 -12.91 -40.51
N LEU A 201 7.60 -13.41 -39.54
CA LEU A 201 8.75 -14.27 -39.79
C LEU A 201 8.31 -15.61 -40.38
N GLU A 202 7.26 -16.23 -39.82
CA GLU A 202 6.71 -17.48 -40.36
C GLU A 202 6.10 -17.29 -41.75
N ALA A 203 5.34 -16.23 -42.00
CA ALA A 203 4.83 -15.92 -43.34
C ALA A 203 5.97 -15.72 -44.37
N LEU A 204 7.07 -15.08 -43.95
CA LEU A 204 8.23 -14.90 -44.81
C LEU A 204 8.94 -16.24 -45.08
N LYS A 205 9.08 -17.11 -44.07
CA LYS A 205 9.63 -18.46 -44.23
C LYS A 205 8.80 -19.30 -45.19
N GLU A 206 7.47 -19.26 -45.09
CA GLU A 206 6.58 -19.93 -46.03
C GLU A 206 6.75 -19.37 -47.44
N SER A 207 6.78 -18.04 -47.58
CA SER A 207 7.05 -17.38 -48.87
C SER A 207 8.41 -17.74 -49.46
N PHE A 208 9.43 -18.00 -48.63
CA PHE A 208 10.74 -18.47 -49.09
C PHE A 208 10.70 -19.93 -49.56
N LYS A 209 9.92 -20.78 -48.91
CA LYS A 209 9.76 -22.19 -49.30
C LYS A 209 9.02 -22.34 -50.62
N ASP A 210 7.97 -21.54 -50.81
CA ASP A 210 7.11 -21.60 -51.99
C ASP A 210 7.52 -20.58 -53.08
N GLY A 211 8.59 -19.83 -52.82
CA GLY A 211 9.00 -18.71 -53.64
C GLY A 211 9.79 -19.10 -54.90
N PRO A 212 10.01 -18.12 -55.80
CA PRO A 212 10.79 -18.31 -57.03
C PRO A 212 12.20 -18.82 -56.74
N LEU A 213 12.76 -18.48 -55.57
CA LEU A 213 14.10 -18.89 -55.18
C LEU A 213 14.21 -20.42 -55.01
N GLN A 214 13.18 -21.05 -54.43
CA GLN A 214 13.17 -22.50 -54.25
C GLN A 214 12.95 -23.22 -55.59
N GLN A 215 12.11 -22.65 -56.47
CA GLN A 215 11.95 -23.12 -57.84
C GLN A 215 13.28 -23.04 -58.61
N LEU A 216 13.99 -21.91 -58.54
CA LEU A 216 15.33 -21.76 -59.13
C LEU A 216 16.33 -22.75 -58.53
N CYS A 217 16.33 -22.96 -57.21
CA CYS A 217 17.20 -23.95 -56.58
C CYS A 217 16.91 -25.37 -57.07
N GLU A 218 15.65 -25.72 -57.29
CA GLU A 218 15.26 -27.03 -57.82
C GLU A 218 15.64 -27.15 -59.31
N GLU A 219 15.44 -26.10 -60.10
CA GLU A 219 15.87 -26.02 -61.50
C GLU A 219 17.39 -26.15 -61.64
N ILE A 220 18.17 -25.47 -60.80
CA ILE A 220 19.63 -25.59 -60.77
C ILE A 220 20.04 -27.03 -60.48
N LYS A 221 19.42 -27.72 -59.51
CA LYS A 221 19.71 -29.13 -59.21
C LYS A 221 19.39 -30.05 -60.38
N VAL A 222 18.31 -29.78 -61.13
CA VAL A 222 17.95 -30.57 -62.33
C VAL A 222 19.00 -30.34 -63.42
N LEU A 223 19.33 -29.08 -63.71
CA LEU A 223 20.35 -28.73 -64.69
C LEU A 223 21.73 -29.30 -64.35
N GLU A 224 22.12 -29.32 -63.07
CA GLU A 224 23.35 -29.95 -62.59
C GLU A 224 23.36 -31.47 -62.81
N LYS A 225 22.20 -32.13 -62.79
CA LYS A 225 22.06 -33.57 -63.10
C LYS A 225 22.05 -33.85 -64.59
N ASP A 226 21.49 -32.95 -65.40
CA ASP A 226 21.39 -33.13 -66.86
C ASP A 226 22.71 -32.81 -67.57
N LEU A 227 23.54 -31.94 -66.98
CA LEU A 227 24.89 -31.58 -67.43
C LEU A 227 25.78 -32.80 -67.79
N PRO A 228 25.99 -33.79 -66.89
CA PRO A 228 26.81 -34.96 -67.20
C PRO A 228 26.22 -35.85 -68.30
N GLU A 229 24.90 -35.96 -68.40
CA GLU A 229 24.23 -36.72 -69.47
C GLU A 229 24.45 -36.04 -70.83
N CYS A 230 24.28 -34.71 -70.88
CA CYS A 230 24.54 -33.92 -72.06
C CYS A 230 26.03 -33.98 -72.47
N ASP A 231 26.96 -33.93 -71.50
CA ASP A 231 28.39 -34.09 -71.75
C ASP A 231 28.75 -35.49 -72.28
N ALA A 232 28.10 -36.53 -71.77
CA ALA A 232 28.27 -37.90 -72.26
C ALA A 232 27.79 -38.05 -73.71
N LEU A 233 26.60 -37.51 -74.02
CA LEU A 233 26.05 -37.47 -75.38
C LEU A 233 26.96 -36.69 -76.34
N LEU A 234 27.49 -35.54 -75.93
CA LEU A 234 28.45 -34.77 -76.73
C LEU A 234 29.73 -35.57 -77.02
N ARG A 235 30.26 -36.30 -76.02
CA ARG A 235 31.43 -37.18 -76.23
C ARG A 235 31.14 -38.31 -77.21
N GLU A 236 29.93 -38.86 -77.20
CA GLU A 236 29.55 -39.92 -78.13
C GLU A 236 29.37 -39.39 -79.55
N MET A 237 28.65 -38.29 -79.72
CA MET A 237 28.43 -37.66 -81.03
C MET A 237 29.75 -37.16 -81.64
N THR A 238 30.67 -36.64 -80.83
CA THR A 238 32.01 -36.24 -81.32
C THR A 238 32.88 -37.43 -81.74
N LYS A 239 32.76 -38.59 -81.10
CA LYS A 239 33.40 -39.83 -81.57
C LYS A 239 32.81 -40.27 -82.91
N GLN A 240 31.48 -40.32 -83.01
CA GLN A 240 30.80 -40.69 -84.26
C GLN A 240 31.16 -39.72 -85.41
N ALA A 241 31.24 -38.42 -85.13
CA ALA A 241 31.67 -37.43 -86.11
C ALA A 241 33.12 -37.64 -86.59
N LYS A 242 34.04 -37.98 -85.69
CA LYS A 242 35.42 -38.34 -86.04
C LYS A 242 35.47 -39.59 -86.92
N GLU A 243 34.76 -40.65 -86.53
CA GLU A 243 34.71 -41.89 -87.33
C GLU A 243 34.13 -41.65 -88.73
N LEU A 244 33.06 -40.87 -88.85
CA LEU A 244 32.49 -40.51 -90.14
C LEU A 244 33.45 -39.66 -90.97
N ASN A 245 34.15 -38.71 -90.35
CA ASN A 245 35.16 -37.89 -91.03
C ASN A 245 36.34 -38.74 -91.52
N ASP A 246 36.82 -39.70 -90.72
CA ASP A 246 37.87 -40.63 -91.12
C ASP A 246 37.41 -41.53 -92.29
N ARG A 247 36.14 -41.97 -92.28
CA ARG A 247 35.54 -42.68 -93.41
C ARG A 247 35.49 -41.82 -94.66
N ILE A 248 35.06 -40.56 -94.57
CA ILE A 248 35.03 -39.61 -95.70
C ILE A 248 36.43 -39.43 -96.27
N ASN A 249 37.43 -39.17 -95.43
CA ASN A 249 38.82 -39.04 -95.86
C ASN A 249 39.33 -40.30 -96.57
N ALA A 250 39.03 -41.48 -96.03
CA ALA A 250 39.39 -42.75 -96.67
C ALA A 250 38.70 -42.93 -98.03
N TYR A 251 37.44 -42.53 -98.18
CA TYR A 251 36.75 -42.53 -99.47
C TYR A 251 37.35 -41.52 -100.46
N GLU A 252 37.73 -40.32 -100.01
CA GLU A 252 38.40 -39.33 -100.84
C GLU A 252 39.79 -39.76 -101.30
N GLU A 253 40.55 -40.43 -100.44
CA GLU A 253 41.83 -41.05 -100.80
C GLU A 253 41.65 -42.18 -101.80
N ARG A 254 40.65 -43.06 -101.60
CA ARG A 254 40.31 -44.10 -102.59
C ARG A 254 39.93 -43.48 -103.93
N LYS A 255 39.08 -42.45 -103.94
CA LYS A 255 38.70 -41.73 -105.16
C LYS A 255 39.90 -41.08 -105.84
N ARG A 256 40.82 -40.46 -105.08
CA ARG A 256 42.07 -39.91 -105.63
C ARG A 256 42.96 -41.00 -106.22
N ASN A 257 43.08 -42.15 -105.55
CA ASN A 257 43.85 -43.29 -106.04
C ASN A 257 43.24 -43.91 -107.31
N GLU A 258 41.91 -44.04 -107.36
CA GLU A 258 41.18 -44.48 -108.56
C GLU A 258 41.33 -43.49 -109.72
N GLN A 259 41.20 -42.19 -109.46
CA GLN A 259 41.43 -41.15 -110.47
C GLN A 259 42.88 -41.15 -110.97
N ALA A 260 43.86 -41.28 -110.08
CA ALA A 260 45.28 -41.40 -110.43
C ALA A 260 45.56 -42.69 -111.24
N PHE A 261 44.87 -43.78 -110.93
CA PHE A 261 44.96 -45.04 -111.67
C PHE A 261 44.38 -44.88 -113.08
N ILE A 262 43.22 -44.25 -113.25
CA ILE A 262 42.63 -43.95 -114.57
C ILE A 262 43.58 -43.06 -115.40
N VAL A 263 44.16 -42.01 -114.81
CA VAL A 263 45.12 -41.13 -115.50
C VAL A 263 46.38 -41.89 -115.93
N ARG A 264 46.94 -42.77 -115.07
CA ARG A 264 48.07 -43.64 -115.44
C ARG A 264 47.71 -44.62 -116.55
N LEU A 265 46.53 -45.23 -116.50
CA LEU A 265 46.07 -46.15 -117.55
C LEU A 265 45.89 -45.42 -118.89
N PHE A 266 45.36 -44.19 -118.85
CA PHE A 266 45.20 -43.35 -120.03
C PHE A 266 46.56 -42.95 -120.63
N CYS A 267 47.53 -42.56 -119.80
CA CYS A 267 48.92 -42.30 -120.22
C CYS A 267 49.61 -43.53 -120.82
N SER A 268 49.34 -44.73 -120.28
CA SER A 268 49.88 -46.00 -120.80
C SER A 268 49.27 -46.40 -122.16
N LYS A 269 47.97 -46.11 -122.37
CA LYS A 269 47.22 -46.57 -123.54
C LYS A 269 47.20 -45.59 -124.72
N PHE A 270 47.45 -44.30 -124.48
CA PHE A 270 47.49 -43.23 -125.51
C PHE A 270 48.84 -42.47 -125.57
N GLY A 271 49.84 -42.92 -124.81
CA GLY A 271 51.20 -42.38 -124.81
C GLY A 271 52.13 -43.07 -125.81
N ARG A 272 51.78 -43.04 -127.10
CA ARG A 272 52.71 -43.00 -128.24
C ARG A 272 51.96 -42.67 -129.53
#